data_AF-A0A420Z819-F1
#
_entry.id   AF-A0A420Z819-F1
#
_cell.length_a   1.000
_cell.length_b   1.000
_cell.length_c   1.000
_cell.angle_alpha   90.00
_cell.angle_beta   90.00
_cell.angle_gamma   90.00
#
_symmetry.space_group_name_H-M   'P 1'
#
loop_
_entity.id
_entity.type
_entity.pdbx_description
1 polymer ?
#
loop_
_entity_poly.entity_id
_entity_poly.type
_entity_poly.pdbx_seq_one_letter_code
_entity_poly.pdbx_strand_id
1 'polypeptide(L)' 'MNRDDIDDLIDLNEAMKLLTPKQRAVFELWAQGYTQREIAEIEGVSERAVRYRMSTGRNFLKSINMFTT' A
#
# COMPACT_ATOMS: atom_id res chain seq x y z
N MET A 1 5.51 -1.46 22.56
CA MET A 1 4.45 -1.15 21.58
C MET A 1 3.70 0.03 22.16
N ASN A 2 3.93 1.22 21.61
CA ASN A 2 3.32 2.46 22.07
C ASN A 2 1.86 2.50 21.59
N ARG A 3 0.98 3.21 22.30
CA ARG A 3 -0.43 3.37 21.89
C ARG A 3 -0.52 4.09 20.53
N ASP A 4 0.39 5.02 20.29
CA ASP A 4 0.50 5.78 19.06
C ASP A 4 0.81 4.87 17.84
N ASP A 5 1.60 3.80 18.03
CA ASP A 5 1.90 2.83 16.96
C ASP A 5 0.64 2.05 16.53
N ILE A 6 -0.33 1.89 17.42
CA ILE A 6 -1.57 1.16 17.16
C ILE A 6 -2.54 2.01 16.34
N ASP A 7 -2.65 3.30 16.64
CA ASP A 7 -3.53 4.22 15.93
C ASP A 7 -3.06 4.41 14.47
N ASP A 8 -1.75 4.51 14.22
CA ASP A 8 -1.17 4.56 12.86
C ASP A 8 -1.43 3.27 12.06
N LEU A 9 -1.40 2.10 12.72
CA LEU A 9 -1.70 0.81 12.09
C LEU A 9 -3.20 0.66 11.76
N ILE A 10 -4.09 1.22 12.59
CA ILE A 10 -5.53 1.25 12.33
C ILE A 10 -5.82 2.10 11.09
N ASP A 11 -5.18 3.26 10.96
CA ASP A 11 -5.36 4.15 9.81
C ASP A 11 -4.85 3.52 8.51
N LEU A 12 -3.72 2.82 8.54
CA LEU A 12 -3.21 2.11 7.37
C LEU A 12 -4.18 1.00 6.91
N ASN A 13 -4.78 0.26 7.84
CA ASN A 13 -5.69 -0.83 7.52
C ASN A 13 -7.01 -0.32 6.90
N GLU A 14 -7.57 0.78 7.41
CA GLU A 14 -8.74 1.41 6.82
C GLU A 14 -8.42 2.03 5.45
N ALA A 15 -7.26 2.66 5.29
CA ALA A 15 -6.79 3.18 4.00
C ALA A 15 -6.68 2.05 2.95
N MET A 16 -6.12 0.91 3.34
CA MET A 16 -5.96 -0.26 2.47
C MET A 16 -7.30 -0.87 2.02
N LYS A 17 -8.38 -0.74 2.80
CA LYS A 17 -9.72 -1.19 2.39
C LYS A 17 -10.26 -0.41 1.19
N LEU A 18 -9.85 0.85 1.02
CA LEU A 18 -10.29 1.70 -0.08
C LEU A 18 -9.53 1.44 -1.40
N LEU A 19 -8.40 0.71 -1.33
CA LEU A 19 -7.65 0.29 -2.52
C LEU A 19 -8.33 -0.88 -3.24
N THR A 20 -8.11 -0.97 -4.55
CA THR A 20 -8.50 -2.17 -5.31
C THR A 20 -7.72 -3.41 -4.79
N PRO A 21 -8.24 -4.64 -4.96
CA PRO A 21 -7.55 -5.85 -4.49
C PRO A 21 -6.10 -5.96 -4.97
N LYS A 22 -5.83 -5.59 -6.23
CA LYS A 22 -4.48 -5.60 -6.83
C LYS A 22 -3.54 -4.54 -6.26
N GLN A 23 -4.08 -3.39 -5.87
CA GLN A 23 -3.29 -2.37 -5.19
C GLN A 23 -3.04 -2.79 -3.75
N ARG A 24 -4.06 -3.27 -3.04
CA ARG A 24 -3.96 -3.73 -1.66
C ARG A 24 -2.87 -4.79 -1.49
N ALA A 25 -2.87 -5.84 -2.32
CA ALA A 25 -1.85 -6.90 -2.25
C ALA A 25 -0.41 -6.35 -2.36
N VAL A 26 -0.19 -5.37 -3.25
CA VAL A 26 1.11 -4.70 -3.40
C VAL A 26 1.47 -3.88 -2.16
N PHE A 27 0.52 -3.16 -1.57
CA PHE A 27 0.76 -2.35 -0.37
C PHE A 27 0.96 -3.21 0.89
N GLU A 28 0.27 -4.34 1.02
CA GLU A 28 0.43 -5.29 2.14
C GLU A 28 1.84 -5.91 2.13
N LEU A 29 2.33 -6.36 0.97
CA LEU A 29 3.70 -6.87 0.84
C LEU A 29 4.74 -5.76 1.07
N TRP A 30 4.48 -4.55 0.56
CA TRP A 30 5.37 -3.42 0.81
C TRP A 30 5.45 -3.07 2.31
N ALA A 31 4.33 -3.10 3.02
CA ALA A 31 4.28 -2.87 4.47
C ALA A 31 5.02 -3.96 5.28
N GLN A 32 5.14 -5.17 4.73
CA GLN A 32 5.96 -6.26 5.28
C GLN A 32 7.46 -6.11 4.95
N GLY A 33 7.85 -5.11 4.16
CA GLY A 33 9.25 -4.80 3.85
C GLY A 33 9.77 -5.38 2.52
N TYR A 34 8.91 -6.00 1.71
CA TYR A 34 9.32 -6.52 0.40
C TYR A 34 9.63 -5.39 -0.60
N THR A 35 10.64 -5.62 -1.44
CA THR A 35 11.00 -4.71 -2.54
C THR A 35 10.02 -4.84 -3.72
N GLN A 36 9.96 -3.83 -4.60
CA GLN A 36 9.10 -3.89 -5.80
C GLN A 36 9.40 -5.09 -6.71
N ARG A 37 10.67 -5.53 -6.75
CA ARG A 37 11.11 -6.71 -7.49
C ARG A 37 10.57 -7.99 -6.87
N GLU A 38 10.75 -8.18 -5.57
CA GLU A 38 10.23 -9.36 -4.86
C GLU A 38 8.70 -9.40 -4.92
N ILE A 39 8.03 -8.25 -4.80
CA ILE A 39 6.57 -8.14 -4.97
C ILE A 39 6.16 -8.57 -6.38
N ALA A 40 6.91 -8.16 -7.41
CA ALA A 40 6.62 -8.54 -8.79
C ALA A 40 6.75 -10.07 -8.98
N GLU A 41 7.77 -10.67 -8.38
CA GLU A 41 7.97 -12.12 -8.37
C GLU A 41 6.83 -12.86 -7.63
N ILE A 42 6.44 -12.40 -6.43
CA ILE A 42 5.35 -12.98 -5.63
C ILE A 42 4.00 -12.88 -6.34
N GLU A 43 3.70 -11.72 -6.94
CA GLU A 43 2.41 -11.45 -7.61
C GLU A 43 2.35 -12.02 -9.04
N GLY A 44 3.44 -12.55 -9.57
CA GLY A 44 3.52 -13.05 -10.94
C GLY A 44 3.30 -11.96 -12.00
N VAL A 45 3.80 -10.73 -11.76
CA VAL A 45 3.65 -9.58 -12.66
C VAL A 45 4.99 -8.89 -12.91
N SER A 46 5.02 -7.89 -13.79
CA SER A 46 6.23 -7.07 -13.99
C SER A 46 6.40 -6.03 -12.90
N GLU A 47 7.65 -5.66 -12.61
CA GLU A 47 7.97 -4.53 -11.72
C GLU A 47 7.28 -3.22 -12.17
N ARG A 48 7.09 -3.03 -13.48
CA ARG A 48 6.35 -1.89 -14.03
C ARG A 48 4.88 -1.90 -13.56
N ALA A 49 4.24 -3.07 -13.53
CA ALA A 49 2.88 -3.20 -13.04
C ALA A 49 2.79 -2.90 -11.53
N VAL A 50 3.77 -3.36 -10.74
CA VAL A 50 3.87 -3.04 -9.30
C VAL A 50 4.01 -1.53 -9.10
N ARG A 51 4.94 -0.88 -9.80
CA ARG A 51 5.14 0.57 -9.75
C ARG A 51 3.86 1.34 -10.10
N TYR A 52 3.16 0.91 -11.14
CA TYR A 52 1.89 1.54 -11.54
C TYR A 52 0.81 1.42 -10.45
N ARG A 53 0.66 0.23 -9.85
CA ARG A 53 -0.27 -0.01 -8.75
C ARG A 53 0.06 0.85 -7.52
N MET A 54 1.35 0.96 -7.17
CA MET A 54 1.79 1.83 -6.07
C MET A 54 1.51 3.32 -6.34
N SER A 55 1.84 3.80 -7.54
CA SER A 55 1.63 5.21 -7.93
C SER A 55 0.15 5.59 -7.90
N THR A 56 -0.70 4.78 -8.54
CA THR A 56 -2.15 5.02 -8.60
C THR A 56 -2.81 4.89 -7.23
N GLY A 57 -2.43 3.88 -6.43
CA GLY A 57 -2.93 3.71 -5.07
C GLY A 57 -2.54 4.89 -4.17
N ARG A 58 -1.27 5.34 -4.23
CA ARG A 58 -0.80 6.51 -3.47
C ARG A 58 -1.54 7.78 -3.86
N ASN A 59 -1.78 8.02 -5.16
CA ASN A 59 -2.51 9.19 -5.63
C ASN A 59 -3.96 9.17 -5.13
N PHE A 60 -4.60 8.01 -5.16
CA PHE A 60 -5.95 7.84 -4.64
C PHE A 60 -6.02 8.14 -3.13
N LEU A 61 -5.12 7.55 -2.33
CA LEU A 61 -5.05 7.79 -0.89
C LEU A 61 -4.79 9.26 -0.53
N LYS A 62 -4.00 9.97 -1.36
CA LYS A 62 -3.81 11.43 -1.23
C LYS A 62 -5.08 12.21 -1.55
N SER A 63 -5.84 11.81 -2.58
CA SER A 63 -7.04 12.53 -3.01
C SER A 63 -8.20 12.46 -2.02
N ILE A 64 -8.23 11.44 -1.16
CA ILE A 64 -9.27 11.27 -0.13
C ILE A 64 -8.91 11.95 1.19
N ASN A 65 -7.93 12.86 1.19
CA ASN A 65 -7.49 13.66 2.35
C ASN A 65 -6.98 12.85 3.56
N MET A 66 -6.57 11.60 3.35
CA MET A 66 -6.07 10.71 4.41
C MET A 66 -4.56 10.89 4.68
N PHE A 67 -3.85 11.68 3.86
CA PHE A 67 -2.43 12.02 4.00
C PHE A 67 -2.10 13.44 3.50
N THR A 68 -2.98 14.40 3.73
CA THR A 68 -2.66 15.83 3.58
C THR A 68 -2.29 16.39 4.94
N THR A 69 -1.00 16.70 5.07
CA THR A 69 -0.25 17.49 6.08
C THR A 69 -1.01 17.95 7.32
#